data_AF-A0A354HTY6-F1
#
_entry.id   AF-A0A354HTY6-F1
#
_cell.length_a   1.000
_cell.length_b   1.000
_cell.length_c   1.000
_cell.angle_alpha   90.00
_cell.angle_beta   90.00
_cell.angle_gamma   90.00
#
_symmetry.space_group_name_H-M   'P 1'
#
loop_
_entity.id
_entity.type
_entity.pdbx_description
1 polymer ?
#
loop_
_entity_poly.entity_id
_entity_poly.type
_entity_poly.pdbx_seq_one_letter_code
_entity_poly.pdbx_strand_id
1 'polypeptide(L)'
;MRLAFSQAKAAVILLVLITAILAWIYPVLSLVPLALLTFLFFFYRDPRRPAPEKESIILAPADGKVTRVASVDCAYVGAGAWQVSIFMSPLSVHVNRSP
;
A
#
# COMPACT_ATOMS: atom_id res chain seq x y z
N MET A 1 2.19 -5.74 -8.88
CA MET A 1 1.08 -6.62 -8.41
C MET A 1 1.43 -8.10 -8.17
N ARG A 2 2.19 -8.79 -9.05
CA ARG A 2 2.44 -10.26 -8.91
C ARG A 2 3.17 -10.70 -7.63
N LEU A 3 4.08 -9.88 -7.10
CA LEU A 3 4.89 -10.21 -5.90
C LEU A 3 4.12 -10.07 -4.58
N ALA A 4 3.33 -9.00 -4.42
CA ALA A 4 2.57 -8.74 -3.19
C ALA A 4 1.46 -9.77 -2.94
N PHE A 5 0.71 -10.13 -3.99
CA PHE A 5 -0.27 -11.21 -3.89
C PHE A 5 0.39 -12.55 -3.60
N SER A 6 1.62 -12.79 -4.04
CA SER A 6 2.31 -14.06 -3.77
C SER A 6 2.47 -14.35 -2.28
N GLN A 7 2.66 -13.30 -1.46
CA GLN A 7 2.78 -13.42 0.00
C GLN A 7 1.40 -13.52 0.68
N ALA A 8 0.39 -12.82 0.15
CA ALA A 8 -0.96 -12.79 0.73
C ALA A 8 -1.90 -13.91 0.23
N LYS A 9 -1.50 -14.71 -0.76
CA LYS A 9 -2.32 -15.76 -1.39
C LYS A 9 -2.98 -16.70 -0.39
N ALA A 10 -2.19 -17.25 0.55
CA ALA A 10 -2.70 -18.21 1.54
C ALA A 10 -3.77 -17.56 2.45
N ALA A 11 -3.52 -16.33 2.90
CA ALA A 11 -4.47 -15.58 3.72
C ALA A 11 -5.77 -15.26 2.95
N VAL A 12 -5.66 -14.87 1.68
CA VAL A 12 -6.82 -14.61 0.82
C VAL A 12 -7.64 -15.89 0.62
N ILE A 13 -7.01 -17.03 0.30
CA ILE A 13 -7.69 -18.31 0.13
C ILE A 13 -8.42 -18.70 1.42
N LEU A 14 -7.73 -18.62 2.57
CA LEU A 14 -8.30 -18.95 3.87
C LEU A 14 -9.51 -18.05 4.19
N LEU A 15 -9.39 -16.74 4.00
CA LEU A 15 -10.48 -15.79 4.24
C LEU A 15 -11.67 -16.04 3.31
N VAL A 16 -11.43 -16.38 2.05
CA VAL A 16 -12.51 -16.75 1.10
C VAL A 16 -13.24 -18.01 1.58
N LEU A 17 -12.51 -19.04 1.99
CA LEU A 17 -13.12 -20.29 2.50
C LEU A 17 -13.92 -20.05 3.78
N ILE A 18 -13.35 -19.32 4.75
CA ILE A 18 -14.05 -18.95 6.00
C ILE A 18 -15.31 -18.14 5.69
N THR A 19 -15.21 -17.15 4.80
CA THR A 19 -16.35 -16.33 4.39
C THR A 19 -17.45 -17.18 3.75
N ALA A 20 -17.10 -18.11 2.87
CA ALA A 20 -18.05 -19.00 2.19
C ALA A 20 -18.75 -19.96 3.16
N ILE A 21 -18.01 -20.60 4.07
CA ILE A 21 -18.56 -21.50 5.09
C ILE A 21 -19.50 -20.73 6.02
N LEU A 22 -19.09 -19.56 6.49
CA LEU A 22 -19.94 -18.74 7.35
C LEU A 22 -21.15 -18.18 6.62
N ALA A 23 -21.03 -17.80 5.34
CA ALA A 23 -22.17 -17.35 4.55
C ALA A 23 -23.24 -18.43 4.41
N TRP A 24 -22.83 -19.70 4.39
CA TRP A 24 -23.74 -20.85 4.32
C TRP A 24 -24.44 -21.16 5.64
N ILE A 25 -23.71 -21.12 6.76
CA ILE A 25 -24.23 -21.54 8.07
C ILE A 25 -24.83 -20.35 8.85
N TYR A 26 -24.14 -19.22 8.88
CA TYR A 26 -24.49 -18.01 9.64
C TYR A 26 -24.20 -16.74 8.81
N PRO A 27 -25.12 -16.35 7.89
CA PRO A 27 -24.89 -15.28 6.93
C PRO A 27 -24.41 -13.95 7.55
N VAL A 28 -24.96 -13.57 8.71
CA VAL A 28 -24.59 -12.33 9.41
C VAL A 28 -23.13 -12.35 9.87
N LEU A 29 -22.62 -13.51 10.33
CA LEU A 29 -21.24 -13.62 10.81
C LEU A 29 -20.23 -13.57 9.65
N SER A 30 -20.65 -13.90 8.43
CA SER A 30 -19.80 -13.81 7.23
C SER A 30 -19.40 -12.38 6.86
N LEU A 31 -20.10 -11.36 7.36
CA LEU A 31 -19.80 -9.95 7.09
C LEU A 31 -18.42 -9.53 7.60
N VAL A 32 -17.95 -10.11 8.71
CA VAL A 32 -16.65 -9.78 9.31
C VAL A 32 -15.48 -10.23 8.42
N PRO A 33 -15.34 -11.52 8.05
CA PRO A 33 -14.26 -11.93 7.15
C PRO A 33 -14.42 -11.35 5.75
N LEU A 34 -15.65 -11.08 5.30
CA LEU A 34 -15.90 -10.37 4.04
C LEU A 34 -15.32 -8.95 4.06
N ALA A 35 -15.57 -8.18 5.13
CA ALA A 35 -15.03 -6.83 5.27
C ALA A 35 -13.49 -6.84 5.28
N LEU A 36 -12.88 -7.82 5.96
CA LEU A 36 -11.43 -7.99 5.97
C LEU A 36 -10.89 -8.35 4.58
N LEU A 37 -11.57 -9.24 3.85
CA LEU A 37 -11.22 -9.61 2.49
C LEU A 37 -11.28 -8.39 1.56
N THR A 38 -12.35 -7.58 1.64
CA THR A 38 -12.47 -6.32 0.91
C THR A 38 -11.35 -5.35 1.27
N PHE A 39 -11.01 -5.22 2.55
CA PHE A 39 -9.91 -4.38 3.00
C PHE A 39 -8.56 -4.84 2.42
N LEU A 40 -8.28 -6.14 2.35
CA LEU A 40 -7.04 -6.65 1.75
C LEU A 40 -6.94 -6.26 0.27
N PHE A 41 -8.01 -6.43 -0.51
CA PHE A 41 -8.02 -6.00 -1.91
C PHE A 41 -7.83 -4.48 -2.03
N PHE A 42 -8.44 -3.70 -1.14
CA PHE A 42 -8.26 -2.26 -1.09
C PHE A 42 -6.83 -1.85 -0.70
N PHE A 43 -6.19 -2.54 0.24
CA PHE A 43 -4.85 -2.25 0.74
C PHE A 43 -3.78 -2.48 -0.35
N TYR A 44 -3.91 -3.56 -1.11
CA TYR A 44 -2.99 -3.93 -2.20
C TYR A 44 -3.35 -3.32 -3.56
N ARG A 45 -4.26 -2.34 -3.59
CA ARG A 45 -4.64 -1.67 -4.83
C ARG A 45 -3.46 -0.93 -5.45
N ASP A 46 -3.40 -0.90 -6.77
CA ASP A 46 -2.36 -0.21 -7.54
C ASP A 46 -3.03 0.63 -8.66
N PRO A 47 -3.57 1.81 -8.34
CA PRO A 47 -4.20 2.67 -9.33
C PRO A 47 -3.16 3.24 -10.29
N ARG A 48 -3.57 3.47 -11.54
CA ARG A 48 -2.73 4.17 -12.53
C ARG A 48 -2.44 5.58 -12.05
N ARG A 49 -1.15 5.96 -12.07
CA ARG A 49 -0.67 7.29 -11.67
C ARG A 49 0.12 7.90 -12.84
N PRO A 50 -0.52 8.71 -13.70
CA PRO A 50 0.19 9.37 -14.79
C PRO A 50 1.16 10.41 -14.23
N ALA A 51 2.40 10.39 -14.69
CA ALA A 51 3.39 11.39 -14.36
C ALA A 51 3.22 12.61 -15.28
N PRO A 52 3.30 13.85 -14.76
CA PRO A 52 3.32 15.04 -15.61
C PRO A 52 4.60 15.11 -16.45
N GLU A 53 4.48 15.53 -17.71
CA GLU A 53 5.59 15.77 -18.63
C GLU A 53 6.22 17.15 -18.33
N LYS A 54 6.98 17.24 -17.24
CA LYS A 54 7.79 18.42 -16.91
C LYS A 54 9.23 17.99 -16.68
N GLU A 55 10.16 18.80 -17.15
CA GLU A 55 11.57 18.60 -16.85
C GLU A 55 11.91 19.08 -15.43
N SER A 56 12.96 18.49 -14.86
CA SER A 56 13.55 18.90 -13.59
C SER A 56 12.60 18.89 -12.38
N ILE A 57 11.59 18.01 -12.38
CA ILE A 57 10.74 17.76 -11.21
C ILE A 57 11.04 16.41 -10.56
N ILE A 58 10.86 16.35 -9.25
CA ILE A 58 10.90 15.10 -8.47
C ILE A 58 9.48 14.83 -7.97
N LEU A 59 8.97 13.63 -8.20
CA LEU A 59 7.64 13.24 -7.75
C LEU A 59 7.70 12.51 -6.41
N ALA A 60 6.59 12.57 -5.66
CA ALA A 60 6.47 11.80 -4.45
C ALA A 60 6.43 10.29 -4.79
N PRO A 61 7.36 9.47 -4.27
CA PRO A 61 7.47 8.06 -4.62
C PRO A 61 6.30 7.22 -4.09
N ALA A 62 5.58 7.73 -3.10
CA ALA A 62 4.51 7.03 -2.38
C ALA A 62 3.38 7.99 -2.00
N ASP A 63 2.19 7.45 -1.74
CA ASP A 63 1.05 8.22 -1.25
C ASP A 63 1.04 8.23 0.28
N GLY A 64 0.99 9.40 0.88
CA GLY A 64 1.02 9.51 2.34
C GLY A 64 1.16 10.95 2.83
N LYS A 65 1.43 11.07 4.13
CA LYS A 65 1.64 12.36 4.78
C LYS A 65 3.15 12.62 4.90
N VAL A 66 3.61 13.79 4.46
CA VAL A 66 4.98 14.22 4.74
C VAL A 66 5.10 14.48 6.25
N THR A 67 5.98 13.74 6.91
CA THR A 67 6.19 13.85 8.37
C THR A 67 7.49 14.56 8.73
N ARG A 68 8.44 14.63 7.79
CA ARG A 68 9.73 15.30 8.02
C ARG A 68 10.31 15.78 6.69
N VAL A 69 10.88 16.98 6.71
CA VAL A 69 11.75 17.52 5.66
C VAL A 69 12.99 18.09 6.37
N ALA A 70 14.16 17.53 6.10
CA ALA A 70 15.39 17.91 6.80
C ALA A 70 16.64 17.68 5.94
N SER A 71 17.70 18.44 6.23
CA SER A 71 19.04 18.16 5.71
C SER A 71 19.72 17.13 6.61
N VAL A 72 20.24 16.04 6.05
CA VAL A 72 20.91 14.95 6.75
C VAL A 72 22.10 14.44 5.95
N ASP A 73 23.08 13.85 6.64
CA ASP A 73 24.19 13.19 5.96
C ASP A 73 23.74 11.80 5.51
N CYS A 74 23.85 11.52 4.21
CA CYS A 74 23.42 10.26 3.61
C CYS A 74 24.61 9.57 2.93
N ALA A 75 24.85 8.31 3.25
CA ALA A 75 25.97 7.54 2.70
C ALA A 75 25.98 7.46 1.15
N TYR A 76 24.80 7.55 0.53
CA TYR A 76 24.65 7.42 -0.93
C TYR A 76 24.61 8.75 -1.67
N VAL A 77 24.33 9.86 -0.99
CA VAL A 77 24.13 11.19 -1.60
C VAL A 77 25.20 12.19 -1.17
N GLY A 78 25.69 12.09 0.06
CA GLY A 78 26.68 13.00 0.65
C GLY A 78 26.16 13.73 1.89
N ALA A 79 27.01 14.62 2.40
CA ALA A 79 26.67 15.50 3.50
C ALA A 79 25.66 16.57 3.07
N GLY A 80 24.74 16.93 3.95
CA GLY A 80 23.71 17.95 3.66
C GLY A 80 22.63 17.54 2.65
N ALA A 81 22.37 16.24 2.50
CA ALA A 81 21.35 15.73 1.61
C ALA A 81 19.93 16.03 2.12
N TRP A 82 19.00 16.37 1.22
CA TRP A 82 17.59 16.54 1.58
C TRP A 82 16.89 15.20 1.79
N GLN A 83 16.38 14.99 3.01
CA GLN A 83 15.50 13.89 3.37
C GLN A 83 14.05 14.35 3.44
N VAL A 84 13.19 13.66 2.71
CA VAL A 84 11.73 13.79 2.80
C VAL A 84 11.16 12.46 3.30
N SER A 85 10.55 12.46 4.49
CA SER A 85 9.89 11.29 5.06
C SER A 85 8.39 11.33 4.79
N ILE A 86 7.87 10.27 4.17
CA ILE A 86 6.44 10.11 3.86
C ILE A 86 5.91 8.93 4.66
N PHE A 87 4.91 9.18 5.51
CA PHE A 87 4.19 8.17 6.25
C PHE A 87 2.99 7.65 5.44
N MET A 88 2.98 6.35 5.17
CA MET A 88 1.89 5.66 4.48
C MET A 88 0.95 5.06 5.52
N SER A 89 -0.29 5.56 5.58
CA SER A 89 -1.32 4.98 6.46
C SER A 89 -1.85 3.67 5.88
N PRO A 90 -2.52 2.79 6.66
CA PRO A 90 -3.18 1.60 6.12
C PRO A 90 -4.20 1.87 5.00
N LEU A 91 -4.70 3.10 4.88
CA LEU A 91 -5.62 3.51 3.83
C LEU A 91 -4.90 4.04 2.57
N SER A 92 -3.60 4.32 2.66
CA SER A 92 -2.75 4.72 1.53
C SER A 92 -2.56 3.56 0.54
N VAL A 93 -2.15 3.89 -0.68
CA VAL A 93 -1.68 2.90 -1.67
C VAL A 93 -0.30 2.42 -1.24
N HIS A 94 -0.14 1.13 -0.90
CA HIS A 94 1.12 0.55 -0.42
C HIS A 94 2.06 0.14 -1.56
N VAL A 95 2.32 1.09 -2.46
CA VAL A 95 3.23 0.93 -3.60
C VAL A 95 4.21 2.11 -3.61
N ASN A 96 5.50 1.81 -3.52
CA ASN A 96 6.57 2.77 -3.73
C ASN A 96 7.05 2.68 -5.18
N ARG A 97 7.14 3.82 -5.85
CA ARG A 97 7.65 3.97 -7.22
C ARG A 97 8.95 4.78 -7.19
N SER A 98 9.68 4.78 -8.31
CA SER A 98 10.77 5.75 -8.46
C SER A 98 10.20 7.16 -8.35
N PRO A 99 10.83 8.04 -7.55
CA PRO A 99 10.49 9.45 -7.52
C PRO A 99 10.84 10.14 -8.85
#